data_AF-A0A7K1USK5-F1
#
_entry.id   AF-A0A7K1USK5-F1
#
_cell.length_a   1.000
_cell.length_b   1.000
_cell.length_c   1.000
_cell.angle_alpha   90.00
_cell.angle_beta   90.00
_cell.angle_gamma   90.00
#
_symmetry.space_group_name_H-M   'P 1'
#
loop_
_entity.id
_entity.type
_entity.pdbx_description
1 polymer ?
#
loop_
_entity_poly.entity_id
_entity_poly.type
_entity_poly.pdbx_seq_one_letter_code
_entity_poly.pdbx_strand_id
1 'polypeptide(L)'
;MSRSLYGRTGWFKSTRSSETQTCVEVRFDETDVLVRDSKYLRQSANEPDQQPIIRVPKSCWNGFLQLALSKGSGAVALSQVGHDVLTVVVMLGGGVTVTSSGQQVELRFTEAEWDSFVVGILEDEFICATAS
;
A
#
# COMPACT_ATOMS: atom_id res chain seq x y z
N MET A 1 -20.41 15.08 2.64
CA MET A 1 -19.36 15.60 3.55
C MET A 1 -18.02 15.32 2.89
N SER A 2 -17.47 16.31 2.20
CA SER A 2 -16.23 16.16 1.43
C SER A 2 -15.05 16.24 2.38
N ARG A 3 -14.35 15.12 2.62
CA ARG A 3 -13.20 15.06 3.52
C ARG A 3 -12.01 15.71 2.81
N SER A 4 -11.55 16.85 3.30
CA SER A 4 -10.36 17.53 2.79
C SER A 4 -9.13 16.62 2.94
N LEU A 5 -8.51 16.24 1.83
CA LEU A 5 -7.30 15.40 1.78
C LEU A 5 -6.01 16.21 2.07
N TYR A 6 -6.11 17.52 2.32
CA TYR A 6 -4.99 18.45 2.49
C TYR A 6 -4.33 18.44 3.89
N GLY A 7 -4.32 17.31 4.61
CA GLY A 7 -3.80 17.31 5.98
C GLY A 7 -3.42 15.96 6.62
N ARG A 8 -3.39 14.85 5.86
CA ARG A 8 -2.88 13.59 6.42
C ARG A 8 -1.36 13.61 6.44
N THR A 9 -0.78 14.13 7.53
CA THR A 9 0.63 13.94 7.84
C THR A 9 0.79 12.65 8.65
N GLY A 10 1.67 11.75 8.20
CA GLY A 10 1.94 10.48 8.87
C GLY A 10 1.23 9.26 8.26
N TRP A 11 1.45 8.11 8.90
CA TRP A 11 0.92 6.82 8.48
C TRP A 11 -0.55 6.68 8.86
N PHE A 12 -1.36 6.16 7.94
CA PHE A 12 -2.76 5.86 8.16
C PHE A 12 -3.15 4.56 7.46
N LYS A 13 -4.24 3.95 7.91
CA LYS A 13 -4.84 2.75 7.33
C LYS A 13 -6.30 3.03 6.98
N SER A 14 -6.96 2.04 6.37
CA SER A 14 -8.41 2.14 6.11
C SER A 14 -9.18 2.32 7.42
N THR A 15 -10.29 3.05 7.40
CA THR A 15 -11.22 3.12 8.53
C THR A 15 -11.89 1.78 8.85
N ARG A 16 -11.84 0.81 7.94
CA ARG A 16 -12.34 -0.56 8.14
C ARG A 16 -11.35 -1.49 8.83
N SER A 17 -10.10 -1.06 8.94
CA SER A 17 -9.07 -1.77 9.67
C SER A 17 -9.32 -1.72 11.18
N SER A 18 -9.36 -2.86 11.87
CA SER A 18 -9.39 -2.85 13.34
C SER A 18 -8.02 -2.48 13.93
N GLU A 19 -7.99 -2.00 15.18
CA GLU A 19 -6.73 -1.70 15.89
C GLU A 19 -5.88 -2.95 16.14
N THR A 20 -6.54 -4.12 16.25
CA THR A 20 -5.90 -5.40 16.52
C THR A 20 -5.51 -6.15 15.24
N GLN A 21 -6.09 -5.80 14.08
CA GLN A 21 -5.73 -6.40 12.80
C GLN A 21 -4.50 -5.76 12.18
N THR A 22 -3.71 -6.63 11.58
CA THR A 22 -2.58 -6.35 10.71
C THR A 22 -3.12 -5.64 9.47
N CYS A 23 -2.56 -4.50 9.07
CA CYS A 23 -3.17 -3.67 8.02
C CYS A 23 -2.14 -3.04 7.09
N VAL A 24 -2.56 -2.81 5.85
CA VAL A 24 -1.85 -1.96 4.89
C VAL A 24 -1.82 -0.53 5.46
N GLU A 25 -0.63 -0.03 5.76
CA GLU A 25 -0.40 1.36 6.15
C GLU A 25 0.12 2.16 4.97
N VAL A 26 -0.46 3.34 4.79
CA VAL A 26 -0.15 4.28 3.73
C VAL A 26 0.29 5.59 4.34
N ARG A 27 1.30 6.24 3.74
CA ARG A 27 1.65 7.63 4.02
C ARG A 27 1.85 8.37 2.71
N PHE A 28 1.22 9.53 2.58
CA PHE A 28 1.50 10.43 1.47
C PHE A 28 2.76 11.24 1.76
N ASP A 29 3.66 11.27 0.79
CA ASP A 29 4.85 12.11 0.78
C ASP A 29 4.72 13.18 -0.33
N GLU A 30 5.77 13.94 -0.62
CA GLU A 30 5.74 14.96 -1.67
C GLU A 30 5.53 14.37 -3.07
N THR A 31 6.35 13.38 -3.44
CA THR A 31 6.37 12.74 -4.77
C THR A 31 5.80 11.33 -4.77
N ASP A 32 5.75 10.69 -3.61
CA ASP A 32 5.47 9.27 -3.45
C ASP A 32 4.30 9.02 -2.49
N VAL A 33 3.75 7.82 -2.62
CA VAL A 33 2.92 7.18 -1.63
C VAL A 33 3.70 6.00 -1.06
N LEU A 34 3.89 6.00 0.25
CA LEU A 34 4.62 4.96 0.96
C LEU A 34 3.65 3.91 1.46
N VAL A 35 3.99 2.64 1.29
CA VAL A 35 3.19 1.50 1.73
C VAL A 35 4.05 0.61 2.62
N ARG A 36 3.51 0.19 3.77
CA ARG A 36 4.17 -0.76 4.67
C ARG A 36 3.15 -1.67 5.36
N ASP A 37 3.66 -2.69 6.03
CA ASP A 37 2.88 -3.59 6.87
C ASP A 37 3.02 -3.21 8.34
N SER A 38 1.90 -2.81 8.97
CA SER A 38 1.88 -2.39 10.37
C SER A 38 2.31 -3.49 11.35
N LYS A 39 2.25 -4.77 10.96
CA LYS A 39 2.55 -5.90 11.87
C LYS A 39 4.03 -6.13 12.10
N TYR A 40 4.90 -5.55 11.27
CA TYR A 40 6.34 -5.67 11.41
C TYR A 40 6.80 -5.33 12.84
N LEU A 41 6.26 -4.26 13.43
CA LEU A 41 6.64 -3.79 14.77
C LEU A 41 6.10 -4.64 15.93
N ARG A 42 5.25 -5.65 15.67
CA ARG A 42 4.73 -6.54 16.73
C ARG A 42 5.76 -7.56 17.19
N GLN A 43 6.71 -7.89 16.33
CA GLN A 43 7.83 -8.74 16.72
C GLN A 43 8.82 -7.85 17.45
N SER A 44 9.00 -8.06 18.75
CA SER A 44 9.87 -7.23 19.59
C SER A 44 11.35 -7.26 19.17
N ALA A 45 11.74 -8.24 18.36
CA ALA A 45 13.08 -8.36 17.78
C ALA A 45 13.28 -7.51 16.52
N ASN A 46 12.21 -6.91 15.96
CA ASN A 46 12.30 -6.10 14.76
C ASN A 46 12.64 -4.64 15.11
N GLU A 47 13.63 -4.09 14.42
CA GLU A 47 14.06 -2.72 14.58
C GLU A 47 13.14 -1.78 13.79
N PRO A 48 12.53 -0.74 14.41
CA PRO A 48 11.58 0.14 13.71
C PRO A 48 12.12 0.77 12.43
N ASP A 49 13.40 1.14 12.42
CA ASP A 49 14.07 1.77 11.28
C ASP A 49 14.35 0.80 10.11
N GLN A 50 14.15 -0.51 10.33
CA GLN A 50 14.29 -1.56 9.30
C GLN A 50 12.94 -2.01 8.73
N GLN A 51 11.83 -1.38 9.13
CA GLN A 51 10.51 -1.74 8.62
C GLN A 51 10.46 -1.59 7.09
N PRO A 52 10.14 -2.66 6.33
CA PRO A 52 10.10 -2.58 4.89
C PRO A 52 9.02 -1.62 4.40
N ILE A 53 9.40 -0.73 3.48
CA ILE A 53 8.53 0.28 2.88
C ILE A 53 8.67 0.19 1.37
N ILE A 54 7.54 0.06 0.66
CA ILE A 54 7.47 0.25 -0.79
C ILE A 54 7.10 1.71 -1.06
N ARG A 55 7.90 2.37 -1.89
CA ARG A 55 7.65 3.71 -2.42
C ARG A 55 6.95 3.59 -3.77
N VAL A 56 5.76 4.14 -3.88
CA VAL A 56 4.99 4.15 -5.14
C VAL A 56 4.89 5.60 -5.61
N PRO A 57 5.44 5.97 -6.77
CA PRO A 57 5.30 7.33 -7.29
C PRO A 57 3.82 7.70 -7.41
N LYS A 58 3.46 8.95 -7.07
CA LYS A 58 2.06 9.41 -7.13
C LYS A 58 1.42 9.24 -8.52
N SER A 59 2.22 9.38 -9.57
CA SER A 59 1.79 9.14 -10.96
C SER A 59 1.38 7.67 -11.22
N CYS A 60 1.96 6.73 -10.47
CA CYS A 60 1.66 5.30 -10.56
C CYS A 60 0.62 4.83 -9.53
N TRP A 61 0.33 5.66 -8.52
CA TRP A 61 -0.52 5.28 -7.39
C TRP A 61 -1.91 4.83 -7.82
N ASN A 62 -2.58 5.58 -8.69
CA ASN A 62 -3.89 5.17 -9.20
C ASN A 62 -3.85 3.82 -9.93
N GLY A 63 -2.77 3.54 -10.67
CA GLY A 63 -2.57 2.24 -11.31
C GLY A 63 -2.49 1.10 -10.30
N PHE A 64 -1.79 1.31 -9.18
CA PHE A 64 -1.74 0.34 -8.08
C PHE A 64 -3.10 0.15 -7.40
N LEU A 65 -3.87 1.24 -7.17
CA LEU A 65 -5.21 1.14 -6.60
C LEU A 65 -6.16 0.33 -7.51
N GLN A 66 -6.13 0.59 -8.82
CA GLN A 66 -6.92 -0.17 -9.80
C GLN A 66 -6.51 -1.66 -9.84
N LEU A 67 -5.22 -1.94 -9.74
CA LEU A 67 -4.73 -3.30 -9.64
C LEU A 67 -5.27 -4.00 -8.36
N ALA A 68 -5.24 -3.33 -7.21
CA ALA A 68 -5.82 -3.86 -5.98
C ALA A 68 -7.33 -4.11 -6.09
N LEU A 69 -8.07 -3.20 -6.72
CA LEU A 69 -9.52 -3.33 -6.98
C LEU A 69 -9.86 -4.49 -7.92
N SER A 70 -8.96 -4.88 -8.82
CA SER A 70 -9.18 -6.00 -9.74
C SER A 70 -9.33 -7.35 -9.02
N LYS A 71 -8.89 -7.43 -7.75
CA LYS A 71 -8.78 -8.66 -6.95
C LYS A 71 -7.98 -9.78 -7.62
N GLY A 72 -7.20 -9.45 -8.65
CA GLY A 72 -6.35 -10.36 -9.39
C GLY A 72 -4.87 -10.03 -9.22
N SER A 73 -4.04 -10.96 -9.67
CA SER A 73 -2.59 -10.74 -9.77
C SER A 73 -2.27 -9.87 -10.98
N GLY A 74 -1.23 -9.04 -10.88
CA GLY A 74 -0.79 -8.17 -11.95
C GLY A 74 0.39 -7.29 -11.56
N ALA A 75 0.74 -6.33 -12.41
CA ALA A 75 1.91 -5.49 -12.22
C ALA A 75 1.72 -4.04 -12.69
N VAL A 76 2.41 -3.12 -12.05
CA VAL A 76 2.50 -1.69 -12.39
C VAL A 76 3.96 -1.31 -12.50
N ALA A 77 4.38 -0.78 -13.66
CA ALA A 77 5.71 -0.21 -13.79
C ALA A 77 5.80 1.08 -12.97
N LEU A 78 6.69 1.10 -11.97
CA LEU A 78 6.93 2.27 -11.11
C LEU A 78 7.93 3.24 -11.71
N SER A 79 8.90 2.72 -12.48
CA SER A 79 9.86 3.55 -13.20
C SER A 79 10.22 2.93 -14.55
N GLN A 80 10.23 3.76 -15.59
CA GLN A 80 10.79 3.40 -16.88
C GLN A 80 12.33 3.38 -16.83
N VAL A 81 12.93 4.20 -15.98
CA VAL A 81 14.37 4.29 -15.77
C VAL A 81 14.73 3.40 -14.58
N GLY A 82 15.34 2.24 -14.85
CA GLY A 82 15.73 1.27 -13.81
C GLY A 82 14.78 0.07 -13.65
N HIS A 83 13.71 -0.02 -14.46
CA HIS A 83 12.82 -1.19 -14.54
C HIS A 83 12.24 -1.64 -13.18
N ASP A 84 11.86 -0.70 -12.32
CA ASP A 84 11.13 -1.03 -11.09
C ASP A 84 9.67 -1.36 -11.42
N VAL A 85 9.24 -2.54 -11.01
CA VAL A 85 7.89 -3.06 -11.23
C VAL A 85 7.32 -3.46 -9.88
N LEU A 86 6.16 -2.90 -9.56
CA LEU A 86 5.34 -3.34 -8.45
C LEU A 86 4.45 -4.49 -8.91
N THR A 87 4.59 -5.65 -8.27
CA THR A 87 3.78 -6.83 -8.57
C THR A 87 2.86 -7.14 -7.40
N VAL A 88 1.58 -7.38 -7.70
CA VAL A 88 0.59 -7.91 -6.76
C VAL A 88 0.33 -9.36 -7.14
N VAL A 89 0.51 -10.28 -6.20
CA VAL A 89 0.20 -11.70 -6.37
C VAL A 89 -0.84 -12.10 -5.34
N VAL A 90 -2.01 -12.50 -5.82
CA VAL A 90 -3.06 -13.10 -4.99
C VAL A 90 -2.81 -14.60 -4.89
N MET A 91 -2.58 -15.07 -3.68
CA MET A 91 -2.25 -16.45 -3.35
C MET A 91 -3.52 -17.32 -3.26
N LEU A 92 -3.36 -18.62 -3.43
CA LEU A 92 -4.42 -19.58 -3.12
C LEU A 92 -4.78 -19.47 -1.63
N GLY A 93 -6.01 -19.05 -1.32
CA GLY A 93 -6.44 -18.71 0.05
C GLY A 93 -6.58 -17.20 0.34
N GLY A 94 -6.50 -16.34 -0.68
CA GLY A 94 -6.89 -14.93 -0.59
C GLY A 94 -5.83 -13.98 -0.03
N GLY A 95 -4.74 -14.53 0.55
CA GLY A 95 -3.58 -13.72 0.94
C GLY A 95 -2.93 -13.03 -0.26
N VAL A 96 -2.28 -11.90 -0.03
CA VAL A 96 -1.68 -11.07 -1.08
C VAL A 96 -0.22 -10.80 -0.76
N THR A 97 0.65 -10.98 -1.75
CA THR A 97 2.03 -10.51 -1.72
C THR A 97 2.17 -9.32 -2.64
N VAL A 98 2.77 -8.24 -2.13
CA VAL A 98 3.14 -7.06 -2.92
C VAL A 98 4.65 -6.94 -2.94
N THR A 99 5.25 -6.95 -4.13
CA THR A 99 6.71 -6.81 -4.29
C THR A 99 7.05 -5.60 -5.14
N SER A 100 8.20 -4.97 -4.87
CA SER A 100 8.84 -4.03 -5.79
C SER A 100 10.21 -4.60 -6.19
N SER A 101 10.40 -4.82 -7.49
CA SER A 101 11.64 -5.38 -8.03
C SER A 101 12.82 -4.41 -7.92
N GLY A 102 12.61 -3.11 -8.12
CA GLY A 102 13.68 -2.13 -8.03
C GLY A 102 14.10 -1.84 -6.59
N GLN A 103 13.14 -1.87 -5.65
CA GLN A 103 13.40 -1.59 -4.23
C GLN A 103 13.79 -2.83 -3.44
N GLN A 104 13.62 -4.04 -4.02
CA GLN A 104 13.90 -5.32 -3.37
C GLN A 104 13.13 -5.49 -2.06
N VAL A 105 11.85 -5.06 -2.06
CA VAL A 105 10.95 -5.14 -0.90
C VAL A 105 9.78 -6.06 -1.22
N GLU A 106 9.40 -6.87 -0.23
CA GLU A 106 8.21 -7.71 -0.25
C GLU A 106 7.35 -7.42 1.00
N LEU A 107 6.06 -7.20 0.80
CA LEU A 107 5.04 -7.07 1.83
C LEU A 107 4.03 -8.21 1.66
N ARG A 108 3.56 -8.78 2.77
CA ARG A 108 2.60 -9.89 2.77
C ARG A 108 1.38 -9.51 3.58
N PHE A 109 0.20 -9.71 3.03
CA PHE A 109 -1.07 -9.40 3.68
C PHE A 109 -1.96 -10.64 3.69
N THR A 110 -2.69 -10.87 4.77
CA THR A 110 -3.80 -11.84 4.77
C THR A 110 -4.97 -11.28 3.97
N GLU A 111 -5.88 -12.16 3.57
CA GLU A 111 -7.10 -11.80 2.84
C GLU A 111 -7.86 -10.67 3.53
N ALA A 112 -8.07 -10.75 4.85
CA ALA A 112 -8.82 -9.76 5.62
C ALA A 112 -8.14 -8.37 5.65
N GLU A 113 -6.80 -8.32 5.69
CA GLU A 113 -6.07 -7.04 5.64
C GLU A 113 -6.24 -6.39 4.27
N TRP A 114 -6.11 -7.20 3.22
CA TRP A 114 -6.21 -6.74 1.84
C TRP A 114 -7.64 -6.30 1.50
N ASP A 115 -8.65 -7.03 1.95
CA ASP A 115 -10.05 -6.64 1.78
C ASP A 115 -10.36 -5.33 2.50
N SER A 116 -9.83 -5.12 3.70
CA SER A 116 -9.98 -3.83 4.40
C SER A 116 -9.35 -2.69 3.60
N PHE A 117 -8.17 -2.91 3.02
CA PHE A 117 -7.52 -1.95 2.13
C PHE A 117 -8.39 -1.68 0.88
N VAL A 118 -8.90 -2.72 0.21
CA VAL A 118 -9.78 -2.61 -0.96
C VAL A 118 -11.06 -1.85 -0.65
N VAL A 119 -11.71 -2.10 0.50
CA VAL A 119 -12.88 -1.33 0.92
C VAL A 119 -12.53 0.14 1.13
N GLY A 120 -11.38 0.44 1.77
CA GLY A 120 -10.91 1.81 1.91
C GLY A 120 -10.64 2.50 0.56
N ILE A 121 -10.21 1.77 -0.48
CA ILE A 121 -10.08 2.31 -1.84
C ILE A 121 -11.46 2.68 -2.41
N LEU A 122 -12.45 1.81 -2.26
CA LEU A 122 -13.83 2.07 -2.71
C LEU A 122 -14.50 3.24 -1.98
N GLU A 123 -14.04 3.55 -0.77
CA GLU A 123 -14.48 4.70 0.04
C GLU A 123 -13.59 5.95 -0.16
N ASP A 124 -12.77 5.98 -1.21
CA ASP A 124 -11.89 7.09 -1.60
C ASP A 124 -10.84 7.49 -0.53
N GLU A 125 -10.56 6.61 0.45
CA GLU A 125 -9.68 6.94 1.58
C GLU A 125 -8.22 7.15 1.18
N PHE A 126 -7.84 6.58 0.04
CA PHE A 126 -6.47 6.55 -0.46
C PHE A 126 -6.26 7.41 -1.71
N ILE A 127 -7.21 8.29 -2.06
CA ILE A 127 -7.01 9.24 -3.15
C ILE A 127 -5.93 10.25 -2.74
N CYS A 128 -4.89 10.36 -3.56
CA CYS A 128 -3.88 11.40 -3.45
C CYS A 128 -3.95 12.28 -4.70
N ALA A 129 -3.98 13.60 -4.53
CA ALA A 129 -3.89 14.52 -5.65
C ALA A 129 -2.52 14.35 -6.33
N THR A 130 -2.52 14.06 -7.62
CA THR A 130 -1.30 14.19 -8.43
C THR A 130 -0.95 15.68 -8.49
N ALA A 131 0.29 16.03 -8.12
CA ALA A 131 0.77 17.39 -8.35
C ALA A 131 0.62 17.70 -9.85
N SER A 132 -0.05 18.81 -10.16
CA SER A 132 -0.25 19.31 -11.54
C SER A 132 1.07 19.79 -12.15
#